data_AF-A0A839USB0-F1
#
_entry.id   AF-A0A839USB0-F1
#
_cell.length_a   1.000
_cell.length_b   1.000
_cell.length_c   1.000
_cell.angle_alpha   90.00
_cell.angle_beta   90.00
_cell.angle_gamma   90.00
#
_symmetry.space_group_name_H-M   'P 1'
#
loop_
_entity.id
_entity.type
_entity.pdbx_description
1 polymer ?
#
loop_
_entity_poly.entity_id
_entity_poly.type
_entity_poly.pdbx_seq_one_letter_code
_entity_poly.pdbx_strand_id
1 'polypeptide(L)'
;MRAARARREGGFTLLEVLVATVIAAIALAVLFGGIGSGLRATHAALRREEALVRARSHLAALNATALVPGRSEGDDGGGWRWSTVVRPAETAAAVSAGPAARVSRPLALYDVQVRISPPGDDGAGPVTLDTRLIAPAPADSTP
;
A
#
# COMPACT_ATOMS: atom_id res chain seq x y z
N MET A 1 25.45 39.83 -66.51
CA MET A 1 26.40 39.07 -65.67
C MET A 1 25.65 38.44 -64.51
N ARG A 2 25.38 37.14 -64.56
CA ARG A 2 24.76 36.40 -63.45
C ARG A 2 25.86 35.64 -62.72
N ALA A 3 26.16 36.07 -61.49
CA ALA A 3 27.02 35.31 -60.61
C ALA A 3 26.29 34.01 -60.23
N ALA A 4 26.78 32.89 -60.73
CA ALA A 4 26.34 31.58 -60.26
C ALA A 4 26.76 31.47 -58.80
N ARG A 5 25.80 31.63 -57.89
CA ARG A 5 26.00 31.40 -56.46
C ARG A 5 26.33 29.92 -56.32
N ALA A 6 27.62 29.62 -56.14
CA ALA A 6 28.08 28.27 -55.85
C ALA A 6 27.30 27.77 -54.63
N ARG A 7 26.35 26.87 -54.90
CA ARG A 7 25.56 26.23 -53.87
C ARG A 7 26.56 25.38 -53.11
N ARG A 8 26.91 25.81 -51.89
CA ARG A 8 27.68 24.99 -50.98
C ARG A 8 26.80 23.79 -50.65
N GLU A 9 26.98 22.73 -51.41
CA GLU A 9 26.48 21.41 -51.06
C GLU A 9 27.19 21.04 -49.76
N GLY A 10 26.52 21.30 -48.64
CA GLY A 10 26.93 20.88 -47.31
C GLY A 10 26.86 19.37 -47.25
N GLY A 11 27.90 18.71 -47.75
CA GLY A 11 28.05 17.27 -47.67
C GLY A 11 28.07 16.85 -46.20
N PHE A 12 27.23 15.87 -45.89
CA PHE A 12 27.18 15.14 -44.62
C PHE A 12 28.59 14.89 -44.11
N THR A 13 28.98 15.54 -43.02
CA THR A 13 30.33 15.33 -42.48
C THR A 13 30.34 14.02 -41.69
N LEU A 14 31.45 13.28 -41.71
CA LEU A 14 31.65 12.12 -40.82
C LEU A 14 31.41 12.48 -39.34
N LEU A 15 31.76 13.72 -38.98
CA LEU A 15 31.51 14.29 -37.67
C LEU A 15 30.00 14.40 -37.36
N GLU A 16 29.17 14.72 -38.33
CA GLU A 16 27.72 14.86 -38.15
C GLU A 16 27.04 13.52 -37.84
N VAL A 17 27.40 12.44 -38.56
CA VAL A 17 26.91 11.09 -38.25
C VAL A 17 27.36 10.66 -36.86
N LEU A 18 28.63 10.94 -36.51
CA LEU A 18 29.18 10.63 -35.19
C LEU A 18 28.44 11.37 -34.08
N VAL A 19 28.27 12.69 -34.23
CA VAL A 19 27.56 13.53 -33.26
C VAL A 19 26.09 13.10 -33.15
N ALA A 20 25.42 12.85 -34.26
CA ALA A 20 24.04 12.36 -34.26
C ALA A 20 23.91 11.01 -33.54
N THR A 21 24.88 10.11 -33.74
CA THR A 21 24.91 8.80 -33.08
C THR A 21 25.17 8.94 -31.58
N VAL A 22 26.06 9.84 -31.17
CA VAL A 22 26.32 10.14 -29.75
C VAL A 22 25.06 10.72 -29.08
N ILE A 23 24.39 11.68 -29.72
CA ILE A 23 23.14 12.25 -29.20
C ILE A 23 22.05 11.17 -29.11
N ALA A 24 21.91 10.34 -30.14
CA ALA A 24 20.95 9.23 -30.14
C ALA A 24 21.25 8.24 -29.01
N ALA A 25 22.52 7.88 -28.79
CA ALA A 25 22.92 6.99 -27.70
C ALA A 25 22.57 7.57 -26.32
N ILE A 26 22.82 8.87 -26.10
CA ILE A 26 22.45 9.55 -24.85
C ILE A 26 20.92 9.56 -24.67
N ALA A 27 20.17 9.90 -25.72
CA ALA A 27 18.71 9.92 -25.68
C ALA A 27 18.13 8.53 -25.35
N LEU A 28 18.67 7.47 -25.95
CA LEU A 28 18.29 6.09 -25.65
C LEU A 28 18.63 5.71 -24.20
N ALA A 29 19.80 6.10 -23.69
CA ALA A 29 20.18 5.82 -22.31
C ALA A 29 19.20 6.45 -21.31
N VAL A 30 18.78 7.70 -21.55
CA VAL A 30 17.77 8.39 -20.74
C VAL A 30 16.41 7.68 -20.85
N LEU A 31 15.99 7.31 -22.06
CA LEU A 31 14.74 6.61 -22.30
C LEU A 31 14.68 5.26 -21.57
N PHE A 32 15.73 4.44 -21.69
CA PHE A 32 15.81 3.14 -21.01
C PHE A 32 15.88 3.29 -19.49
N GLY A 33 16.59 4.30 -18.98
CA GLY A 33 16.59 4.63 -17.56
C GLY A 33 15.18 4.93 -17.03
N GLY A 34 14.42 5.73 -17.79
CA GLY A 34 13.02 6.04 -17.51
C GLY A 34 12.14 4.80 -17.47
N ILE A 35 12.22 3.93 -18.48
CA ILE A 35 11.45 2.69 -18.54
C ILE A 35 11.74 1.79 -17.33
N GLY A 36 13.02 1.58 -17.00
CA GLY A 36 13.41 0.77 -15.85
C GLY A 36 12.89 1.33 -14.52
N SER A 37 12.89 2.66 -14.38
CA SER A 37 12.32 3.33 -13.19
C SER A 37 10.80 3.15 -13.11
N GLY A 38 10.09 3.28 -14.23
CA GLY A 38 8.65 3.09 -14.31
C GLY A 38 8.24 1.66 -13.95
N LEU A 39 8.94 0.65 -14.47
CA LEU A 39 8.67 -0.76 -14.15
C LEU A 39 8.83 -1.06 -12.66
N ARG A 40 9.91 -0.54 -12.03
CA ARG A 40 10.12 -0.70 -10.58
C ARG A 40 9.01 -0.02 -9.76
N ALA A 41 8.59 1.18 -10.16
CA ALA A 41 7.50 1.90 -9.51
C ALA A 41 6.17 1.13 -9.62
N THR A 42 5.83 0.60 -10.79
CA THR A 42 4.64 -0.22 -11.02
C THR A 42 4.68 -1.49 -10.17
N HIS A 43 5.82 -2.19 -10.12
CA HIS A 43 5.95 -3.40 -9.31
C HIS A 43 5.76 -3.11 -7.81
N ALA A 44 6.33 -2.01 -7.32
CA ALA A 44 6.14 -1.57 -5.93
C ALA A 44 4.68 -1.16 -5.64
N ALA A 45 3.96 -0.59 -6.61
CA ALA A 45 2.54 -0.27 -6.49
C ALA A 45 1.68 -1.53 -6.39
N LEU A 46 1.87 -2.50 -7.29
CA LEU A 46 1.16 -3.79 -7.27
C LEU A 46 1.35 -4.53 -5.94
N ARG A 47 2.58 -4.57 -5.41
CA ARG A 47 2.89 -5.18 -4.11
C ARG A 47 2.14 -4.50 -2.95
N ARG A 48 2.01 -3.17 -2.97
CA ARG A 48 1.24 -2.42 -1.96
C ARG A 48 -0.25 -2.67 -2.08
N GLU A 49 -0.78 -2.74 -3.30
CA GLU A 49 -2.19 -3.08 -3.53
C GLU A 49 -2.52 -4.47 -3.01
N GLU A 50 -1.66 -5.46 -3.25
CA GLU A 50 -1.82 -6.80 -2.70
C GLU A 50 -1.83 -6.78 -1.16
N ALA A 51 -0.87 -6.09 -0.55
CA ALA A 51 -0.82 -5.93 0.91
C ALA A 51 -2.10 -5.28 1.47
N LEU A 52 -2.65 -4.27 0.78
CA LEU A 52 -3.88 -3.59 1.17
C LEU A 52 -5.11 -4.49 1.07
N VAL A 53 -5.23 -5.27 -0.01
CA VAL A 53 -6.32 -6.23 -0.19
C VAL A 53 -6.30 -7.27 0.93
N ARG A 54 -5.11 -7.80 1.24
CA ARG A 54 -4.90 -8.75 2.34
C ARG A 54 -5.26 -8.14 3.70
N ALA A 55 -4.79 -6.93 3.98
CA ALA A 55 -5.10 -6.22 5.22
C ALA A 55 -6.60 -5.97 5.40
N ARG A 56 -7.30 -5.58 4.31
CA ARG A 56 -8.76 -5.41 4.31
C ARG A 56 -9.51 -6.72 4.51
N SER A 57 -9.01 -7.82 3.93
CA SER A 57 -9.58 -9.16 4.13
C SER A 57 -9.51 -9.57 5.61
N HIS A 58 -8.33 -9.40 6.24
CA HIS A 58 -8.16 -9.64 7.68
C HIS A 58 -9.08 -8.77 8.53
N LEU A 59 -9.20 -7.49 8.18
CA LEU A 59 -10.12 -6.59 8.87
C LEU A 59 -11.58 -7.04 8.75
N ALA A 60 -12.00 -7.45 7.55
CA ALA A 60 -13.36 -7.96 7.32
C ALA A 60 -13.63 -9.24 8.11
N ALA A 61 -12.64 -10.14 8.22
CA ALA A 61 -12.75 -11.36 9.02
C ALA A 61 -12.91 -11.04 10.53
N LEU A 62 -12.20 -10.03 11.04
CA LEU A 62 -12.36 -9.56 12.42
C LEU A 62 -13.75 -8.98 12.68
N ASN A 63 -14.31 -8.24 11.72
CA ASN A 63 -15.67 -7.71 11.81
C ASN A 63 -16.75 -8.78 11.86
N ALA A 64 -16.49 -9.96 11.28
CA ALA A 64 -17.43 -11.07 11.26
C ALA A 64 -17.43 -11.89 12.57
N THR A 65 -16.45 -11.69 13.44
CA THR A 65 -16.26 -12.45 14.68
C THR A 65 -16.39 -11.55 15.90
N ALA A 66 -16.63 -12.13 17.09
CA ALA A 66 -16.57 -11.35 18.32
C ALA A 66 -15.15 -10.79 18.53
N LEU A 67 -15.03 -9.48 18.71
CA LEU A 67 -13.76 -8.82 19.01
C LEU A 67 -13.30 -9.21 20.40
N VAL A 68 -12.08 -9.77 20.47
CA VAL A 68 -11.40 -10.11 21.71
C VAL A 68 -10.14 -9.24 21.81
N PRO A 69 -9.97 -8.46 22.89
CA PRO A 69 -8.73 -7.74 23.14
C PRO A 69 -7.52 -8.65 23.10
N GLY A 70 -6.44 -8.19 22.46
CA GLY A 70 -5.21 -8.96 22.37
C GLY A 70 -4.44 -8.74 21.08
N ARG A 71 -3.39 -9.54 20.91
CA ARG A 71 -2.58 -9.58 19.71
C ARG A 71 -2.70 -10.97 19.09
N SER A 72 -2.87 -11.01 17.77
CA SER A 72 -2.83 -12.24 16.98
C SER A 72 -1.90 -12.03 15.80
N GLU A 73 -1.21 -13.07 15.37
CA GLU A 73 -0.29 -13.02 14.24
C GLU A 73 -0.21 -14.37 13.55
N GLY A 74 0.24 -14.37 12.31
CA GLY A 74 0.38 -15.58 11.52
C GLY A 74 0.91 -15.35 10.11
N ASP A 75 0.93 -16.44 9.35
CA ASP A 75 1.25 -16.42 7.91
C ASP A 75 -0.04 -16.19 7.12
N ASP A 76 0.04 -15.36 6.09
CA ASP A 76 -1.06 -15.04 5.16
C ASP A 76 -0.88 -15.75 3.80
N GLY A 77 0.02 -16.72 3.72
CA GLY A 77 0.41 -17.40 2.50
C GLY A 77 1.40 -16.60 1.66
N GLY A 78 2.23 -17.31 0.89
CA GLY A 78 3.23 -16.70 0.01
C GLY A 78 4.34 -15.94 0.76
N GLY A 79 4.56 -16.25 2.04
CA GLY A 79 5.56 -15.61 2.90
C GLY A 79 5.16 -14.24 3.46
N TRP A 80 3.92 -13.82 3.22
CA TRP A 80 3.35 -12.65 3.87
C TRP A 80 3.05 -12.96 5.33
N ARG A 81 3.38 -12.03 6.23
CA ARG A 81 3.02 -12.15 7.65
C ARG A 81 2.00 -11.11 8.03
N TRP A 82 1.00 -11.51 8.80
CA TRP A 82 -0.01 -10.62 9.32
C TRP A 82 0.10 -10.51 10.85
N SER A 83 -0.30 -9.37 11.38
CA SER A 83 -0.49 -9.16 12.81
C SER A 83 -1.66 -8.24 13.06
N THR A 84 -2.49 -8.58 14.03
CA THR A 84 -3.64 -7.81 14.47
C THR A 84 -3.47 -7.46 15.93
N VAL A 85 -3.78 -6.21 16.29
CA VAL A 85 -3.83 -5.74 17.67
C VAL A 85 -5.20 -5.11 17.91
N VAL A 86 -5.95 -5.66 18.87
CA VAL A 86 -7.25 -5.16 19.30
C VAL A 86 -7.11 -4.60 20.72
N ARG A 87 -7.49 -3.34 20.91
CA ARG A 87 -7.46 -2.66 22.22
C ARG A 87 -8.83 -2.04 22.51
N PRO A 88 -9.34 -2.12 23.75
CA PRO A 88 -10.48 -1.32 24.16
C PRO A 88 -10.15 0.17 24.01
N ALA A 89 -11.03 0.95 23.41
CA ALA A 89 -10.91 2.40 23.38
C ALA A 89 -11.45 2.96 24.70
N GLU A 90 -10.72 3.90 25.32
CA GLU A 90 -11.08 4.49 26.63
C GLU A 90 -12.45 5.20 26.62
N THR A 91 -12.98 5.55 25.43
CA THR A 91 -14.28 6.19 25.25
C THR A 91 -15.39 5.17 24.97
N ALA A 92 -15.63 4.23 25.89
CA ALA A 92 -16.89 3.50 25.91
C ALA A 92 -17.96 4.42 26.53
N ALA A 93 -18.59 5.28 25.71
CA ALA A 93 -19.84 5.90 26.12
C ALA A 93 -20.85 4.77 26.28
N ALA A 94 -21.11 4.37 27.53
CA ALA A 94 -22.17 3.44 27.84
C ALA A 94 -23.44 4.00 27.21
N VAL A 95 -23.94 3.34 26.16
CA VAL A 95 -25.24 3.66 25.59
C VAL A 95 -26.24 3.22 26.66
N SER A 96 -26.59 4.14 27.56
CA SER A 96 -27.61 3.92 28.58
C SER A 96 -28.93 3.70 27.85
N ALA A 97 -29.30 2.45 27.69
CA ALA A 97 -30.63 2.14 27.22
C ALA A 97 -31.63 2.58 28.29
N GLY A 98 -32.62 3.36 27.87
CA GLY A 98 -33.67 3.85 28.75
C GLY A 98 -34.41 2.71 29.48
N PRO A 99 -35.24 3.04 30.48
CA PRO A 99 -35.81 2.10 31.46
C PRO A 99 -36.73 0.98 30.91
N ALA A 100 -36.84 0.83 29.58
CA ALA A 100 -37.66 -0.17 28.90
C ALA A 100 -36.86 -1.23 28.11
N ALA A 101 -35.53 -1.21 28.10
CA ALA A 101 -34.73 -2.19 27.35
C ALA A 101 -34.46 -3.45 28.19
N ARG A 102 -35.19 -4.54 27.92
CA ARG A 102 -35.05 -5.81 28.66
C ARG A 102 -33.79 -6.62 28.35
N VAL A 103 -32.98 -6.26 27.36
CA VAL A 103 -31.66 -6.85 27.10
C VAL A 103 -30.77 -5.79 26.42
N SER A 104 -30.10 -4.95 27.20
CA SER A 104 -29.08 -4.04 26.67
C SER A 104 -27.71 -4.64 26.87
N ARG A 105 -27.18 -5.26 25.82
CA ARG A 105 -25.78 -5.65 25.79
C ARG A 105 -24.95 -4.37 25.67
N PRO A 106 -24.08 -4.02 26.63
CA PRO A 106 -23.28 -2.81 26.53
C PRO A 106 -22.45 -2.87 25.25
N LEU A 107 -22.44 -1.79 24.48
CA LEU A 107 -21.56 -1.63 23.31
C LEU A 107 -20.26 -1.00 23.79
N ALA A 108 -19.12 -1.53 23.33
CA ALA A 108 -17.79 -0.98 23.56
C ALA A 108 -17.13 -0.64 22.21
N LEU A 109 -16.31 0.39 22.23
CA LEU A 109 -15.48 0.79 21.11
C LEU A 109 -14.11 0.12 21.25
N TYR A 110 -13.58 -0.42 20.15
CA TYR A 110 -12.26 -1.04 20.08
C TYR A 110 -11.43 -0.36 18.99
N ASP A 111 -10.17 -0.06 19.32
CA ASP A 111 -9.14 0.28 18.35
C ASP A 111 -8.53 -1.01 17.80
N VAL A 112 -8.61 -1.19 16.49
CA VAL A 112 -8.11 -2.38 15.79
C VAL A 112 -7.06 -1.97 14.76
N GLN A 113 -5.86 -2.50 14.93
CA GLN A 113 -4.75 -2.32 14.02
C GLN A 113 -4.46 -3.64 13.32
N VAL A 114 -4.47 -3.64 11.99
CA VAL A 114 -4.06 -4.77 11.14
C VAL A 114 -2.81 -4.37 10.38
N ARG A 115 -1.73 -5.14 10.53
CA ARG A 115 -0.47 -4.93 9.83
C ARG A 115 -0.12 -6.15 8.98
N ILE A 116 0.20 -5.89 7.71
CA ILE A 116 0.65 -6.87 6.74
C ILE A 116 2.09 -6.54 6.35
N SER A 117 2.97 -7.52 6.50
CA SER A 117 4.41 -7.41 6.20
C SER A 117 4.75 -8.31 5.01
N PRO A 118 5.41 -7.78 3.96
CA PRO A 118 5.79 -8.58 2.80
C PRO A 118 6.86 -9.63 3.11
N PRO A 119 6.93 -10.68 2.26
CA PRO A 119 8.08 -11.57 2.24
C PRO A 119 9.31 -10.80 1.73
N GLY A 120 10.45 -10.99 2.40
CA GLY A 120 11.75 -10.47 1.97
C GLY A 120 11.93 -8.95 2.06
N ASP A 121 13.06 -8.47 1.55
CA ASP A 121 13.48 -7.06 1.56
C ASP A 121 13.28 -6.39 0.19
N ASP A 122 12.14 -6.66 -0.46
CA ASP A 122 11.89 -6.22 -1.84
C ASP A 122 11.45 -4.73 -1.93
N GLY A 123 11.79 -3.92 -0.94
CA GLY A 123 11.53 -2.47 -0.92
C GLY A 123 10.07 -2.05 -0.71
N ALA A 124 9.13 -2.99 -0.61
CA ALA A 124 7.78 -2.71 -0.13
C ALA A 124 7.80 -2.70 1.40
N GLY A 125 7.51 -1.56 2.01
CA GLY A 125 7.33 -1.47 3.47
C GLY A 125 6.03 -2.17 3.92
N PRO A 126 5.93 -2.52 5.21
CA PRO A 126 4.70 -3.08 5.77
C PRO A 126 3.53 -2.08 5.64
N VAL A 127 2.34 -2.61 5.37
CA VAL A 127 1.09 -1.83 5.32
C VAL A 127 0.36 -2.00 6.64
N THR A 128 -0.07 -0.89 7.24
CA THR A 128 -0.85 -0.88 8.48
C THR A 128 -2.19 -0.20 8.23
N LEU A 129 -3.29 -0.83 8.67
CA LEU A 129 -4.63 -0.29 8.68
C LEU A 129 -5.09 -0.15 10.14
N ASP A 130 -5.45 1.07 10.51
CA ASP A 130 -6.03 1.38 11.81
C ASP A 130 -7.52 1.67 11.63
N THR A 131 -8.36 1.00 12.39
CA THR A 131 -9.80 1.20 12.37
C THR A 131 -10.38 1.19 13.78
N ARG A 132 -11.60 1.73 13.90
CA ARG A 132 -12.38 1.68 15.13
C ARG A 132 -13.64 0.88 14.89
N LEU A 133 -13.85 -0.11 15.75
CA LEU A 133 -14.98 -1.05 15.64
C LEU A 133 -15.82 -1.01 16.90
N ILE A 134 -17.13 -1.04 16.73
CA ILE A 134 -18.07 -1.14 17.84
C ILE A 134 -18.49 -2.60 17.93
N ALA A 135 -18.30 -3.20 19.10
CA ALA A 135 -18.74 -4.56 19.36
C ALA A 135 -19.32 -4.67 20.76
N PRO A 136 -20.06 -5.76 21.06
CA PRO A 136 -20.51 -5.99 22.42
C PRO A 136 -19.32 -5.97 23.39
N ALA A 137 -19.51 -5.31 24.53
CA ALA A 137 -18.55 -5.33 25.62
C ALA A 137 -18.29 -6.78 26.04
N PRO A 138 -17.04 -7.09 26.45
CA PRO A 138 -16.71 -8.43 26.92
C PRO A 138 -17.57 -8.71 28.16
N ALA A 139 -18.07 -9.94 28.28
CA ALA A 139 -18.75 -10.32 29.52
C ALA A 139 -17.70 -10.29 30.64
N ASP A 140 -17.93 -9.48 31.67
CA ASP A 140 -17.10 -9.49 32.88
C ASP A 140 -17.15 -10.90 33.48
N SER A 141 -16.14 -11.72 33.20
CA SER A 141 -15.91 -12.96 33.94
C SER A 141 -15.34 -12.56 35.30
N THR A 142 -16.24 -12.18 36.21
CA THR A 142 -15.91 -12.01 37.62
C THR A 142 -15.81 -13.41 38.23
N PRO A 143 -14.70 -13.76 38.93
CA PRO A 143 -14.56 -15.04 39.62
C PRO A 143 -15.50 -15.20 40.82
#